data_AF-A0A7W0MS20-F1
#
_entry.id   AF-A0A7W0MS20-F1
#
_cell.length_a   1.000
_cell.length_b   1.000
_cell.length_c   1.000
_cell.angle_alpha   90.00
_cell.angle_beta   90.00
_cell.angle_gamma   90.00
#
_symmetry.space_group_name_H-M   'P 1'
#
loop_
_entity.id
_entity.type
_entity.pdbx_description
1 polymer ?
#
loop_
_entity_poly.entity_id
_entity_poly.type
_entity_poly.pdbx_seq_one_letter_code
_entity_poly.pdbx_strand_id
1 'polypeptide(L)' 'VPARAVLVDDVHTTGATLDACAHALRAGGCERVAALTWARTLAER' A
#
# COMPACT_ATOMS: atom_id res chain seq x y z
N VAL A 1 -6.31 -15.60 3.36
CA VAL A 1 -5.69 -14.41 2.73
C VAL A 1 -5.05 -14.85 1.42
N PRO A 2 -5.20 -14.10 0.31
CA PRO A 2 -4.61 -14.50 -0.97
C PRO A 2 -3.08 -14.46 -0.92
N ALA A 3 -2.40 -15.26 -1.75
CA ALA A 3 -0.93 -15.24 -1.85
C ALA A 3 -0.39 -13.90 -2.40
N ARG A 4 -1.21 -13.15 -3.15
CA ARG A 4 -0.86 -11.83 -3.71
C ARG A 4 -2.04 -10.87 -3.57
N ALA A 5 -1.76 -9.63 -3.17
CA ALA A 5 -2.73 -8.55 -3.09
C ALA A 5 -2.18 -7.25 -3.69
N VAL A 6 -3.08 -6.45 -4.28
CA VAL A 6 -2.79 -5.08 -4.71
C VAL A 6 -3.72 -4.15 -3.93
N LEU A 7 -3.14 -3.24 -3.16
CA LEU A 7 -3.84 -2.12 -2.54
C LEU A 7 -4.05 -1.05 -3.60
N VAL A 8 -5.26 -0.54 -3.73
CA VAL A 8 -5.60 0.54 -4.66
C VAL A 8 -6.08 1.72 -3.84
N ASP A 9 -5.48 2.88 -4.10
CA ASP A 9 -5.84 4.15 -3.47
C ASP A 9 -5.74 5.29 -4.49
N ASP A 10 -6.30 6.45 -4.20
CA ASP A 10 -6.25 7.59 -5.11
C ASP A 10 -4.89 8.32 -5.06
N VAL A 11 -4.40 8.68 -3.88
CA VAL A 11 -3.22 9.52 -3.68
C VAL A 11 -2.27 8.95 -2.63
N HIS A 12 -1.03 8.70 -3.03
CA HIS A 12 0.05 8.37 -2.11
C HIS A 12 0.66 9.64 -1.49
N THR A 13 0.36 9.91 -0.22
CA THR A 13 0.99 11.01 0.53
C THR A 13 2.26 10.52 1.25
N THR A 14 2.22 10.37 2.59
CA THR A 14 3.32 9.80 3.39
C THR A 14 3.44 8.30 3.23
N GLY A 15 2.39 7.63 2.74
CA GLY A 15 2.32 6.17 2.63
C GLY A 15 1.78 5.47 3.88
N ALA A 16 1.52 6.19 4.98
CA ALA A 16 1.16 5.59 6.27
C ALA A 16 -0.04 4.62 6.21
N THR A 17 -1.09 4.99 5.46
CA THR A 17 -2.27 4.14 5.26
C THR A 17 -1.94 2.87 4.48
N LEU A 18 -1.22 3.00 3.37
CA LEU A 18 -0.83 1.87 2.53
C LEU A 18 0.10 0.91 3.28
N ASP A 19 1.02 1.43 4.09
CA ASP A 19 1.91 0.63 4.93
C ASP A 19 1.15 -0.13 6.01
N ALA A 20 0.20 0.52 6.70
CA ALA A 20 -0.63 -0.14 7.70
C ALA A 20 -1.45 -1.29 7.09
N CYS A 21 -2.08 -1.06 5.94
CA CYS A 21 -2.82 -2.09 5.21
C CYS A 21 -1.90 -3.22 4.73
N ALA A 22 -0.72 -2.90 4.21
CA ALA A 22 0.22 -3.89 3.74
C ALA A 22 0.79 -4.73 4.89
N HIS A 23 1.02 -4.12 6.05
CA HIS A 23 1.41 -4.84 7.27
C HIS A 23 0.31 -5.79 7.72
N ALA A 24 -0.94 -5.34 7.80
CA ALA A 24 -2.08 -6.19 8.16
C ALA A 24 -2.27 -7.38 7.21
N LEU A 25 -2.13 -7.15 5.89
CA LEU A 25 -2.21 -8.23 4.89
C LEU A 25 -1.08 -9.24 5.02
N ARG A 26 0.17 -8.78 5.24
CA ARG A 26 1.32 -9.66 5.46
C ARG A 26 1.17 -10.47 6.75
N ALA A 27 0.74 -9.82 7.84
CA ALA A 27 0.44 -10.49 9.10
C ALA A 27 -0.67 -11.55 8.96
N GLY A 28 -1.63 -11.31 8.06
CA GLY A 28 -2.67 -12.28 7.69
C GLY A 28 -2.21 -13.41 6.76
N GLY A 29 -0.94 -13.43 6.33
CA GLY A 29 -0.38 -14.48 5.48
C GLY A 29 -0.32 -14.16 3.98
N CYS A 30 -0.44 -12.88 3.59
CA CYS A 30 -0.21 -12.48 2.20
C CYS A 30 1.30 -12.47 1.90
N GLU A 31 1.74 -13.26 0.91
CA GLU A 31 3.17 -13.35 0.56
C GLU A 31 3.66 -12.09 -0.15
N ARG A 32 2.83 -11.49 -1.00
CA ARG A 32 3.16 -10.27 -1.75
C ARG A 32 2.03 -9.26 -1.70
N VAL A 33 2.39 -8.06 -1.29
CA VAL A 33 1.51 -6.89 -1.31
C VAL A 33 2.17 -5.80 -2.13
N ALA A 34 1.47 -5.30 -3.15
CA ALA A 34 1.84 -4.12 -3.91
C ALA A 34 0.80 -3.01 -3.69
N ALA A 35 1.17 -1.76 -3.98
CA ALA A 35 0.26 -0.63 -3.95
C ALA A 35 0.25 0.06 -5.33
N LEU A 36 -0.95 0.45 -5.78
CA LEU A 36 -1.17 1.25 -6.97
C LEU A 36 -1.95 2.50 -6.56
N THR A 37 -1.38 3.67 -6.85
CA THR A 37 -2.06 4.96 -6.66
C THR A 37 -2.08 5.76 -7.94
N TRP A 38 -3.10 6.61 -8.09
CA TRP A 38 -3.20 7.49 -9.25
C TRP A 38 -2.23 8.68 -9.16
N ALA A 39 -2.14 9.29 -7.97
CA ALA A 39 -1.24 10.42 -7.72
C ALA A 39 -0.30 10.15 -6.55
N ARG A 40 0.70 11.03 -6.39
CA ARG A 40 1.56 11.08 -5.20
C ARG A 40 1.94 12.51 -4.84
N THR A 41 2.17 12.76 -3.56
CA THR A 41 2.81 14.00 -3.11
C THR A 41 4.30 13.98 -3.49
N LEU A 42 4.80 15.11 -3.98
CA LEU A 42 6.24 15.31 -4.22
C LEU A 42 6.85 15.98 -2.99
N ALA A 43 8.08 15.62 -2.65
CA ALA A 43 8.82 16.36 -1.62
C ALA A 43 9.01 17.81 -2.08
N GLU A 44 8.76 18.76 -1.18
CA GLU A 44 9.11 20.16 -1.40
C GLU A 44 10.64 20.27 -1.54
N ARG A 45 11.09 21.13 -2.47
CA ARG A 45 12.51 21.35 -2.75
C ARG A 45 13.19 22.15 -1.65
#